data_AF-A0A7S1L493-F1
#
_entry.id   AF-A0A7S1L493-F1
#
_cell.length_a   1.000
_cell.length_b   1.000
_cell.length_c   1.000
_cell.angle_alpha   90.00
_cell.angle_beta   90.00
_cell.angle_gamma   90.00
#
_symmetry.space_group_name_H-M   'P 1'
#
loop_
_entity.id
_entity.type
_entity.pdbx_description
1 polymer ?
#
loop_
_entity_poly.entity_id
_entity_poly.type
_entity_poly.pdbx_seq_one_letter_code
_entity_poly.pdbx_strand_id
1 'polypeptide(L)'
;TGGASVLFVHAVNPYGFHFGRRFNENNVDLNRNWMWSEAEWQKALSREPNAHGYEDVRGLFSPTVHSWWDFFLLFAKALPEMRHAQAIKTAAVSGQYHHREGIFFGGFRREASTQALDRILQQFARSASHFVSIDVHSGLGPCGEDTLMVPAVDVSKVETLVSDSRRRIDPIDEHAAATAVSGGYGGAMGLLKPRTRTEARFAATVFQEFGTRPGFVVLSALVAENAAFHQTHRHSVAHTFLRKVLLSVFLVDETAWKDSVLRRGVDLYA
;
A
#
# COMPACT_ATOMS: atom_id res chain seq x y z
N THR A 1 -10.08 29.08 20.87
CA THR A 1 -10.29 27.70 21.34
C THR A 1 -9.38 26.78 20.54
N GLY A 2 -8.21 26.44 21.08
CA GLY A 2 -7.18 25.69 20.37
C GLY A 2 -7.33 24.19 20.61
N GLY A 3 -8.09 23.50 19.75
CA GLY A 3 -8.18 22.04 19.71
C GLY A 3 -7.65 21.51 18.38
N ALA A 4 -7.30 20.21 18.33
CA ALA A 4 -6.92 19.56 17.09
C ALA A 4 -8.11 19.49 16.13
N SER A 5 -7.88 19.79 14.84
CA SER A 5 -8.86 19.54 13.78
C SER A 5 -8.58 18.19 13.15
N VAL A 6 -9.61 17.35 13.04
CA VAL A 6 -9.50 16.02 12.42
C VAL A 6 -10.16 16.04 11.06
N LEU A 7 -9.42 15.67 10.03
CA LEU A 7 -9.92 15.47 8.68
C LEU A 7 -9.87 13.98 8.35
N PHE A 8 -11.03 13.37 8.17
CA PHE A 8 -11.14 12.00 7.71
C PHE A 8 -11.41 11.98 6.20
N VAL A 9 -10.52 11.35 5.43
CA VAL A 9 -10.69 11.15 3.99
C VAL A 9 -10.79 9.66 3.73
N HIS A 10 -11.89 9.24 3.09
CA HIS A 10 -12.16 7.85 2.76
C HIS A 10 -12.38 7.70 1.25
N ALA A 11 -12.16 6.48 0.74
CA ALA A 11 -12.28 6.13 -0.67
C ALA A 11 -11.38 6.99 -1.59
N VAL A 12 -10.11 7.18 -1.21
CA VAL A 12 -9.09 7.88 -2.02
C VAL A 12 -8.99 7.28 -3.43
N ASN A 13 -9.16 5.95 -3.55
CA ASN A 13 -9.32 5.26 -4.83
C ASN A 13 -10.81 4.92 -5.07
N PRO A 14 -11.66 5.86 -5.55
CA PRO A 14 -13.09 5.60 -5.72
C PRO A 14 -13.36 4.48 -6.75
N TYR A 15 -12.51 4.37 -7.77
CA TYR A 15 -12.58 3.29 -8.76
C TYR A 15 -12.34 1.92 -8.09
N GLY A 16 -11.27 1.80 -7.32
CA GLY A 16 -10.95 0.58 -6.58
C GLY A 16 -12.06 0.18 -5.60
N PHE A 17 -12.64 1.15 -4.89
CA PHE A 17 -13.79 0.90 -4.01
C PHE A 17 -15.02 0.39 -4.76
N HIS A 18 -15.36 1.01 -5.90
CA HIS A 18 -16.51 0.57 -6.70
C HIS A 18 -16.30 -0.81 -7.33
N PHE A 19 -15.10 -1.08 -7.86
CA PHE A 19 -14.80 -2.31 -8.57
C PHE A 19 -14.16 -3.39 -7.70
N GLY A 20 -13.96 -3.17 -6.40
CA GLY A 20 -13.34 -4.12 -5.47
C GLY A 20 -11.88 -4.43 -5.82
N ARG A 21 -11.10 -3.42 -6.19
CA ARG A 21 -9.69 -3.54 -6.64
C ARG A 21 -8.75 -2.70 -5.79
N ARG A 22 -7.48 -3.10 -5.73
CA ARG A 22 -6.40 -2.26 -5.18
C ARG A 22 -6.07 -1.09 -6.12
N PHE A 23 -6.02 -1.36 -7.41
CA PHE A 23 -5.57 -0.42 -8.44
C PHE A 23 -6.70 0.52 -8.90
N ASN A 24 -6.34 1.65 -9.50
CA ASN A 24 -7.31 2.59 -10.06
C ASN A 24 -7.73 2.21 -11.49
N GLU A 25 -8.47 3.10 -12.16
CA GLU A 25 -8.97 2.95 -13.53
C GLU A 25 -7.88 2.71 -14.59
N ASN A 26 -6.64 3.15 -14.31
CA ASN A 26 -5.48 3.03 -15.17
C ASN A 26 -4.54 1.89 -14.75
N ASN A 27 -4.98 1.02 -13.84
CA ASN A 27 -4.19 -0.03 -13.19
C ASN A 27 -3.02 0.50 -12.35
N VAL A 28 -3.09 1.76 -11.93
CA VAL A 28 -2.05 2.38 -11.10
C VAL A 28 -2.30 2.06 -9.63
N ASP A 29 -1.24 1.64 -8.92
CA ASP A 29 -1.19 1.63 -7.47
C ASP A 29 -0.89 3.05 -6.97
N LEU A 30 -1.87 3.67 -6.30
CA LEU A 30 -1.72 5.03 -5.80
C LEU A 30 -0.59 5.17 -4.75
N ASN A 31 -0.21 4.08 -4.07
CA ASN A 31 0.92 4.06 -3.15
C ASN A 31 2.28 4.11 -3.89
N ARG A 32 2.29 4.17 -5.22
CA ARG A 32 3.47 4.37 -6.07
C ARG A 32 3.36 5.63 -6.95
N ASN A 33 2.37 6.48 -6.71
CA ASN A 33 2.02 7.57 -7.62
C ASN A 33 2.26 8.97 -7.05
N TRP A 34 2.60 9.09 -5.77
CA TRP A 34 2.71 10.35 -5.03
C TRP A 34 4.04 11.09 -5.30
N MET A 35 4.27 11.46 -6.56
CA MET A 35 5.44 12.24 -7.01
C MET A 35 5.00 13.61 -7.52
N TRP A 36 5.79 14.64 -7.19
CA TRP A 36 5.39 16.04 -7.34
C TRP A 36 6.09 16.75 -8.49
N SER A 37 7.38 16.47 -8.64
CA SER A 37 8.25 17.15 -9.60
C SER A 37 8.49 16.31 -10.84
N GLU A 38 8.75 17.00 -11.95
CA GLU A 38 9.18 16.33 -13.18
C GLU A 38 10.46 15.51 -12.93
N ALA A 39 11.38 16.02 -12.10
CA ALA A 39 12.61 15.30 -11.75
C ALA A 39 12.33 13.97 -11.01
N GLU A 40 11.34 13.91 -10.11
CA GLU A 40 10.93 12.66 -9.45
C GLU A 40 10.32 11.68 -10.46
N TRP A 41 9.46 12.17 -11.37
CA TRP A 41 8.89 11.35 -12.44
C TRP A 41 9.96 10.83 -13.38
N GLN A 42 10.88 11.67 -13.85
CA GLN A 42 12.00 11.26 -14.68
C GLN A 42 12.85 10.20 -13.98
N LYS A 43 13.15 10.37 -12.69
CA LYS A 43 13.86 9.36 -11.89
C LYS A 43 13.13 8.02 -11.83
N ALA A 44 11.80 8.04 -11.64
CA ALA A 44 11.00 6.82 -11.59
C ALA A 44 10.92 6.10 -12.94
N LEU A 45 10.74 6.88 -14.02
CA LEU A 45 10.59 6.37 -15.39
C LEU A 45 11.92 5.94 -16.02
N SER A 46 13.04 6.52 -15.58
CA SER A 46 14.39 6.12 -16.01
C SER A 46 15.00 5.03 -15.12
N ARG A 47 14.27 4.54 -14.11
CA ARG A 47 14.76 3.48 -13.23
C ARG A 47 14.97 2.22 -14.05
N GLU A 48 16.09 1.53 -13.83
CA GLU A 48 16.35 0.27 -14.52
C GLU A 48 15.21 -0.73 -14.24
N PRO A 49 14.61 -1.39 -15.26
CA PRO A 49 13.39 -2.20 -15.06
C PRO A 49 13.51 -3.27 -13.98
N ASN A 50 14.70 -3.87 -13.83
CA ASN A 50 14.95 -4.91 -12.85
C ASN A 50 15.71 -4.44 -11.59
N ALA A 51 15.78 -3.12 -11.33
CA ALA A 51 16.53 -2.56 -10.19
C ALA A 51 16.17 -3.16 -8.82
N HIS A 52 14.96 -3.73 -8.69
CA HIS A 52 14.46 -4.39 -7.47
C HIS A 52 13.94 -5.81 -7.71
N GLY A 53 14.32 -6.46 -8.82
CA GLY A 53 13.99 -7.86 -9.10
C GLY A 53 12.58 -8.10 -9.69
N TYR A 54 11.88 -7.07 -10.17
CA TYR A 54 10.54 -7.23 -10.74
C TYR A 54 10.52 -8.11 -11.99
N GLU A 55 11.51 -7.98 -12.89
CA GLU A 55 11.59 -8.81 -14.09
C GLU A 55 11.81 -10.29 -13.74
N ASP A 56 12.61 -10.57 -12.71
CA ASP A 56 12.93 -11.93 -12.27
C ASP A 56 11.68 -12.69 -11.80
N VAL A 57 10.73 -11.97 -11.20
CA VAL A 57 9.47 -12.55 -10.68
C VAL A 57 8.25 -12.20 -11.55
N ARG A 58 8.44 -11.58 -12.71
CA ARG A 58 7.34 -11.12 -13.57
C ARG A 58 6.40 -12.25 -13.98
N GLY A 59 6.94 -13.44 -14.24
CA GLY A 59 6.14 -14.63 -14.55
C GLY A 59 5.18 -15.04 -13.43
N LEU A 60 5.55 -14.78 -12.17
CA LEU A 60 4.69 -14.97 -11.01
C LEU A 60 3.63 -13.86 -10.89
N PHE A 61 3.96 -12.62 -11.28
CA PHE A 61 3.09 -11.45 -11.14
C PHE A 61 2.09 -11.25 -12.29
N SER A 62 2.36 -11.82 -13.45
CA SER A 62 1.49 -11.75 -14.63
C SER A 62 1.13 -13.14 -15.15
N PRO A 63 0.45 -13.98 -14.34
CA PRO A 63 0.06 -15.31 -14.78
C PRO A 63 -1.10 -15.27 -15.77
N THR A 64 -1.33 -16.39 -16.45
CA THR A 64 -2.54 -16.60 -17.24
C THR A 64 -3.68 -17.08 -16.34
N VAL A 65 -4.85 -16.45 -16.47
CA VAL A 65 -6.09 -16.78 -15.75
C VAL A 65 -7.24 -16.89 -16.75
N HIS A 66 -7.89 -18.05 -16.75
CA HIS A 66 -9.06 -18.38 -17.56
C HIS A 66 -10.30 -18.68 -16.71
N SER A 67 -10.11 -19.24 -15.51
CA SER A 67 -11.16 -19.72 -14.63
C SER A 67 -10.91 -19.35 -13.17
N TRP A 68 -11.94 -19.46 -12.34
CA TRP A 68 -11.82 -19.26 -10.90
C TRP A 68 -10.89 -20.29 -10.22
N TRP A 69 -10.75 -21.48 -10.82
CA TRP A 69 -9.90 -22.55 -10.32
C TRP A 69 -8.41 -22.22 -10.44
N ASP A 70 -8.04 -21.33 -11.38
CA ASP A 70 -6.65 -20.96 -11.60
C ASP A 70 -6.03 -20.30 -10.36
N PHE A 71 -6.82 -19.68 -9.48
CA PHE A 71 -6.32 -19.18 -8.21
C PHE A 71 -5.61 -20.26 -7.38
N PHE A 72 -6.18 -21.46 -7.28
CA PHE A 72 -5.58 -22.55 -6.51
C PHE A 72 -4.30 -23.06 -7.18
N LEU A 73 -4.28 -23.09 -8.51
CA LEU A 73 -3.08 -23.44 -9.27
C LEU A 73 -1.97 -22.40 -9.11
N LEU A 74 -2.32 -21.11 -9.13
CA LEU A 74 -1.38 -20.01 -8.90
C LEU A 74 -0.81 -20.05 -7.50
N PHE A 75 -1.67 -20.24 -6.51
CA PHE A 75 -1.26 -20.40 -5.12
C PHE A 75 -0.31 -21.59 -4.96
N ALA A 76 -0.65 -22.75 -5.52
CA ALA A 76 0.20 -23.93 -5.47
C ALA A 76 1.56 -23.71 -6.16
N LYS A 77 1.59 -22.98 -7.30
CA LYS A 77 2.83 -22.62 -8.00
C LYS A 77 3.66 -21.58 -7.25
N ALA A 78 3.03 -20.74 -6.43
CA ALA A 78 3.72 -19.73 -5.63
C ALA A 78 4.36 -20.29 -4.35
N LEU A 79 3.87 -21.43 -3.84
CA LEU A 79 4.38 -22.04 -2.59
C LEU A 79 5.90 -22.33 -2.62
N PRO A 80 6.47 -22.96 -3.66
CA PRO A 80 7.92 -23.19 -3.72
C PRO A 80 8.74 -21.90 -3.74
N GLU A 81 8.16 -20.81 -4.25
CA GLU A 81 8.80 -19.50 -4.33
C GLU A 81 8.85 -18.77 -2.98
N MET A 82 8.19 -19.29 -1.94
CA MET A 82 8.27 -18.74 -0.58
C MET A 82 9.71 -18.75 -0.02
N ARG A 83 10.60 -19.60 -0.53
CA ARG A 83 12.04 -19.54 -0.20
C ARG A 83 12.69 -18.20 -0.61
N HIS A 84 12.08 -17.52 -1.58
CA HIS A 84 12.47 -16.19 -2.08
C HIS A 84 11.49 -15.10 -1.64
N ALA A 85 10.68 -15.34 -0.59
CA ALA A 85 9.61 -14.43 -0.18
C ALA A 85 10.07 -12.98 0.02
N GLN A 86 11.28 -12.77 0.55
CA GLN A 86 11.81 -11.43 0.72
C GLN A 86 12.12 -10.73 -0.61
N ALA A 87 12.74 -11.42 -1.57
CA ALA A 87 13.02 -10.85 -2.88
C ALA A 87 11.71 -10.52 -3.63
N ILE A 88 10.74 -11.44 -3.57
CA ILE A 88 9.40 -11.24 -4.13
C ILE A 88 8.69 -10.05 -3.48
N LYS A 89 8.76 -9.94 -2.16
CA LYS A 89 8.22 -8.80 -1.41
C LYS A 89 8.89 -7.51 -1.88
N THR A 90 10.22 -7.44 -1.93
CA THR A 90 10.96 -6.27 -2.39
C THR A 90 10.57 -5.86 -3.81
N ALA A 91 10.48 -6.82 -4.74
CA ALA A 91 10.06 -6.59 -6.12
C ALA A 91 8.65 -6.00 -6.21
N ALA A 92 7.71 -6.54 -5.43
CA ALA A 92 6.34 -6.02 -5.33
C ALA A 92 6.32 -4.61 -4.70
N VAL A 93 6.86 -4.45 -3.49
CA VAL A 93 6.68 -3.23 -2.71
C VAL A 93 7.57 -2.08 -3.18
N SER A 94 8.63 -2.31 -3.95
CA SER A 94 9.38 -1.22 -4.59
C SER A 94 8.63 -0.59 -5.77
N GLY A 95 7.55 -1.23 -6.23
CA GLY A 95 6.75 -0.84 -7.39
C GLY A 95 7.52 -0.96 -8.69
N GLN A 96 6.85 -0.69 -9.81
CA GLN A 96 7.45 -0.63 -11.15
C GLN A 96 6.74 0.39 -12.05
N TYR A 97 7.42 0.81 -13.13
CA TYR A 97 6.94 1.86 -14.04
C TYR A 97 7.05 1.47 -15.52
N HIS A 98 7.22 0.18 -15.83
CA HIS A 98 7.46 -0.34 -17.19
C HIS A 98 6.32 -1.24 -17.70
N HIS A 99 5.63 -1.94 -16.79
CA HIS A 99 4.56 -2.89 -17.08
C HIS A 99 3.21 -2.33 -16.66
N ARG A 100 2.54 -1.63 -17.59
CA ARG A 100 1.24 -1.00 -17.31
C ARG A 100 0.17 -1.97 -16.77
N GLU A 101 0.16 -3.21 -17.26
CA GLU A 101 -0.79 -4.24 -16.85
C GLU A 101 -0.31 -5.06 -15.65
N GLY A 102 0.90 -4.81 -15.16
CA GLY A 102 1.47 -5.49 -14.00
C GLY A 102 0.96 -4.91 -12.68
N ILE A 103 1.04 -5.71 -11.63
CA ILE A 103 0.76 -5.22 -10.27
C ILE A 103 1.81 -4.19 -9.82
N PHE A 104 1.44 -3.34 -8.86
CA PHE A 104 2.28 -2.29 -8.29
C PHE A 104 2.86 -1.31 -9.35
N PHE A 105 2.16 -1.15 -10.47
CA PHE A 105 2.47 -0.14 -11.48
C PHE A 105 2.22 1.27 -10.92
N GLY A 106 3.20 2.16 -10.95
CA GLY A 106 3.08 3.52 -10.39
C GLY A 106 2.51 4.58 -11.33
N GLY A 107 2.19 4.22 -12.58
CA GLY A 107 1.72 5.16 -13.60
C GLY A 107 2.85 5.85 -14.34
N PHE A 108 2.50 6.66 -15.35
CA PHE A 108 3.48 7.49 -16.08
C PHE A 108 3.47 8.95 -15.64
N ARG A 109 2.49 9.30 -14.81
CA ARG A 109 2.23 10.64 -14.31
C ARG A 109 1.31 10.54 -13.10
N ARG A 110 1.12 11.66 -12.42
CA ARG A 110 0.24 11.77 -11.26
C ARG A 110 -1.22 11.55 -11.64
N GLU A 111 -1.88 10.60 -10.98
CA GLU A 111 -3.27 10.21 -11.21
C GLU A 111 -4.27 11.20 -10.59
N ALA A 112 -5.51 11.18 -11.09
CA ALA A 112 -6.56 12.10 -10.65
C ALA A 112 -6.87 11.97 -9.15
N SER A 113 -6.87 10.75 -8.61
CA SER A 113 -7.07 10.47 -7.19
C SER A 113 -6.01 11.12 -6.29
N THR A 114 -4.74 10.97 -6.67
CA THR A 114 -3.59 11.61 -6.00
C THR A 114 -3.73 13.13 -6.00
N GLN A 115 -4.13 13.71 -7.15
CA GLN A 115 -4.38 15.15 -7.28
C GLN A 115 -5.57 15.64 -6.48
N ALA A 116 -6.62 14.84 -6.35
CA ALA A 116 -7.79 15.17 -5.54
C ALA A 116 -7.43 15.19 -4.05
N LEU A 117 -6.72 14.17 -3.57
CA LEU A 117 -6.26 14.13 -2.18
C LEU A 117 -5.30 15.29 -1.88
N ASP A 118 -4.34 15.61 -2.76
CA ASP A 118 -3.48 16.80 -2.58
C ASP A 118 -4.32 18.07 -2.43
N ARG A 119 -5.30 18.31 -3.31
CA ARG A 119 -6.16 19.50 -3.22
C ARG A 119 -6.92 19.59 -1.91
N ILE A 120 -7.45 18.47 -1.42
CA ILE A 120 -8.13 18.40 -0.12
C ILE A 120 -7.14 18.75 1.00
N LEU A 121 -5.96 18.13 1.02
CA LEU A 121 -4.94 18.41 2.03
C LEU A 121 -4.45 19.87 1.97
N GLN A 122 -4.27 20.45 0.78
CA GLN A 122 -3.95 21.87 0.61
C GLN A 122 -5.06 22.80 1.07
N GLN A 123 -6.33 22.37 1.01
CA GLN A 123 -7.45 23.19 1.47
C GLN A 123 -7.53 23.23 3.00
N PHE A 124 -7.35 22.09 3.67
CA PHE A 124 -7.61 21.95 5.10
C PHE A 124 -6.36 22.02 5.98
N ALA A 125 -5.18 21.65 5.46
CA ALA A 125 -3.95 21.53 6.25
C ALA A 125 -2.86 22.56 5.88
N ARG A 126 -3.09 23.42 4.89
CA ARG A 126 -2.07 24.36 4.40
C ARG A 126 -1.62 25.41 5.43
N SER A 127 -2.49 25.80 6.36
CA SER A 127 -2.18 26.76 7.43
C SER A 127 -1.86 26.09 8.77
N ALA A 128 -1.82 24.75 8.82
CA ALA A 128 -1.55 24.03 10.06
C ALA A 128 -0.08 24.21 10.47
N SER A 129 0.16 24.68 11.70
CA SER A 129 1.50 24.76 12.28
C SER A 129 2.02 23.38 12.72
N HIS A 130 1.10 22.46 13.03
CA HIS A 130 1.37 21.06 13.35
C HIS A 130 0.45 20.21 12.47
N PHE A 131 1.04 19.28 11.74
CA PHE A 131 0.33 18.40 10.82
C PHE A 131 0.77 16.96 11.01
N VAL A 132 -0.20 16.06 11.19
CA VAL A 132 0.02 14.63 11.26
C VAL A 132 -0.91 13.98 10.25
N SER A 133 -0.34 13.24 9.30
CA SER A 133 -1.08 12.39 8.39
C SER A 133 -0.98 10.95 8.86
N ILE A 134 -2.12 10.28 8.97
CA ILE A 134 -2.20 8.86 9.32
C ILE A 134 -2.83 8.16 8.12
N ASP A 135 -2.02 7.40 7.40
CA ASP A 135 -2.43 6.64 6.23
C ASP A 135 -2.72 5.21 6.65
N VAL A 136 -4.01 4.87 6.73
CA VAL A 136 -4.47 3.60 7.29
C VAL A 136 -4.62 2.58 6.19
N HIS A 137 -3.93 1.46 6.36
CA HIS A 137 -3.91 0.34 5.43
C HIS A 137 -4.20 -0.98 6.16
N SER A 138 -4.57 -1.98 5.37
CA SER A 138 -4.70 -3.35 5.82
C SER A 138 -3.94 -4.25 4.85
N GLY A 139 -3.30 -5.31 5.34
CA GLY A 139 -2.67 -6.32 4.49
C GLY A 139 -1.27 -6.75 4.92
N LEU A 140 -0.57 -5.93 5.71
CA LEU A 140 0.80 -6.20 6.13
C LEU A 140 0.91 -6.41 7.65
N GLY A 141 1.73 -7.38 8.05
CA GLY A 141 1.97 -7.72 9.45
C GLY A 141 1.09 -8.87 9.97
N PRO A 142 1.22 -9.22 11.27
CA PRO A 142 0.44 -10.27 11.91
C PRO A 142 -1.05 -9.95 11.96
N CYS A 143 -1.91 -10.97 11.81
CA CYS A 143 -3.36 -10.81 11.80
C CYS A 143 -3.86 -10.11 13.08
N GLY A 144 -4.56 -8.97 12.90
CA GLY A 144 -5.14 -8.20 14.01
C GLY A 144 -4.15 -7.29 14.74
N GLU A 145 -2.90 -7.25 14.30
CA GLU A 145 -1.88 -6.33 14.80
C GLU A 145 -1.62 -5.20 13.80
N ASP A 146 -1.70 -3.94 14.24
CA ASP A 146 -1.08 -2.80 13.57
C ASP A 146 0.46 -2.74 13.71
N THR A 147 1.10 -2.23 12.68
CA THR A 147 2.50 -1.78 12.67
C THR A 147 2.54 -0.36 12.13
N LEU A 148 3.32 0.51 12.79
CA LEU A 148 3.50 1.89 12.35
C LEU A 148 4.74 1.95 11.47
N MET A 149 4.54 2.09 10.18
CA MET A 149 5.63 2.33 9.25
C MET A 149 5.83 3.84 9.10
N VAL A 150 7.04 4.32 9.33
CA VAL A 150 7.36 5.76 9.37
C VAL A 150 8.65 6.00 8.60
N PRO A 151 8.78 7.05 7.77
CA PRO A 151 10.06 7.43 7.21
C PRO A 151 11.12 7.54 8.31
N ALA A 152 12.31 6.94 8.12
CA ALA A 152 13.31 6.86 9.20
C ALA A 152 13.66 8.23 9.83
N VAL A 153 13.63 9.30 9.02
CA VAL A 153 13.87 10.69 9.45
C VAL A 153 12.82 11.26 10.41
N ASP A 154 11.63 10.65 10.47
CA ASP A 154 10.49 11.11 11.27
C ASP A 154 10.19 10.20 12.47
N VAL A 155 10.94 9.12 12.68
CA VAL A 155 10.70 8.14 13.77
C VAL A 155 10.68 8.82 15.14
N SER A 156 11.70 9.61 15.47
CA SER A 156 11.79 10.30 16.76
C SER A 156 10.65 11.31 16.98
N LYS A 157 10.12 11.90 15.91
CA LYS A 157 8.94 12.77 15.98
C LYS A 157 7.69 11.96 16.30
N VAL A 158 7.51 10.82 15.63
CA VAL A 158 6.33 9.97 15.83
C VAL A 158 6.34 9.30 17.19
N GLU A 159 7.50 8.95 17.74
CA GLU A 159 7.63 8.45 19.12
C GLU A 159 7.05 9.43 20.14
N THR A 160 7.12 10.75 19.90
CA THR A 160 6.48 11.74 20.79
C THR A 160 4.96 11.83 20.64
N LEU A 161 4.40 11.29 19.56
CA LEU A 161 2.95 11.30 19.28
C LEU A 161 2.24 10.04 19.76
N VAL A 162 2.96 8.93 19.87
CA VAL A 162 2.41 7.62 20.21
C VAL A 162 2.47 7.43 21.72
N SER A 163 1.32 7.20 22.36
CA SER A 163 1.23 7.03 23.82
C SER A 163 1.70 5.65 24.29
N ASP A 164 1.62 4.63 23.45
CA ASP A 164 2.02 3.26 23.79
C ASP A 164 3.40 2.90 23.22
N SER A 165 4.42 2.92 24.08
CA SER A 165 5.80 2.54 23.77
C SER A 165 5.98 1.07 23.38
N ARG A 166 4.95 0.22 23.54
CA ARG A 166 4.96 -1.18 23.11
C ARG A 166 4.58 -1.36 21.65
N ARG A 167 4.15 -0.29 20.96
CA ARG A 167 3.85 -0.38 19.54
C ARG A 167 5.11 -0.47 18.71
N ARG A 168 5.05 -1.35 17.72
CA ARG A 168 6.13 -1.54 16.76
C ARG A 168 6.14 -0.36 15.78
N ILE A 169 7.13 0.52 15.94
CA ILE A 169 7.49 1.51 14.94
C ILE A 169 8.58 0.89 14.06
N ASP A 170 8.26 0.67 12.79
CA ASP A 170 9.15 0.11 11.78
C ASP A 170 9.62 1.24 10.84
N PRO A 171 10.90 1.66 10.91
CA PRO A 171 11.44 2.66 9.99
C PRO A 171 11.34 2.19 8.53
N ILE A 172 10.95 3.10 7.64
CA ILE A 172 11.05 2.94 6.20
C ILE A 172 12.37 3.56 5.77
N ASP A 173 13.33 2.70 5.46
CA ASP A 173 14.60 3.05 4.83
C ASP A 173 15.14 1.84 4.03
N GLU A 174 16.29 2.04 3.38
CA GLU A 174 16.99 1.00 2.62
C GLU A 174 17.65 -0.08 3.48
N HIS A 175 17.77 0.16 4.79
CA HIS A 175 18.41 -0.73 5.76
C HIS A 175 17.42 -1.51 6.62
N ALA A 176 16.12 -1.29 6.46
CA ALA A 176 15.06 -1.97 7.18
C ALA A 176 15.25 -3.49 7.06
N ALA A 177 15.32 -4.16 8.20
CA ALA A 177 15.55 -5.59 8.27
C ALA A 177 14.54 -6.34 7.38
N ALA A 178 14.97 -7.42 6.72
CA ALA A 178 14.08 -8.25 5.90
C ALA A 178 12.85 -8.75 6.67
N THR A 179 13.00 -8.99 7.98
CA THR A 179 11.93 -9.41 8.89
C THR A 179 11.01 -8.27 9.35
N ALA A 180 11.32 -7.02 9.01
CA ALA A 180 10.47 -5.87 9.30
C ALA A 180 9.25 -5.84 8.38
N VAL A 181 8.15 -5.27 8.87
CA VAL A 181 6.97 -5.03 8.04
C VAL A 181 7.34 -4.07 6.91
N SER A 182 8.18 -3.06 7.20
CA SER A 182 8.79 -2.16 6.23
C SER A 182 9.91 -2.78 5.37
N GLY A 183 10.40 -3.97 5.71
CA GLY A 183 11.50 -4.62 4.98
C GLY A 183 11.17 -4.80 3.49
N GLY A 184 12.01 -4.24 2.63
CA GLY A 184 11.84 -4.22 1.16
C GLY A 184 11.27 -2.90 0.60
N TYR A 185 10.81 -1.96 1.45
CA TYR A 185 10.28 -0.66 1.01
C TYR A 185 11.36 0.38 0.66
N GLY A 186 12.64 0.10 0.87
CA GLY A 186 13.72 1.05 0.57
C GLY A 186 13.75 1.56 -0.88
N GLY A 187 13.30 0.73 -1.83
CA GLY A 187 13.17 1.10 -3.25
C GLY A 187 11.83 1.73 -3.63
N ALA A 188 10.89 1.87 -2.70
CA ALA A 188 9.56 2.39 -2.99
C ALA A 188 9.61 3.90 -3.28
N MET A 189 9.05 4.27 -4.42
CA MET A 189 8.84 5.68 -4.80
C MET A 189 7.34 5.98 -4.79
N GLY A 190 6.97 7.25 -4.58
CA GLY A 190 5.58 7.70 -4.68
C GLY A 190 4.68 7.27 -3.52
N LEU A 191 5.25 7.00 -2.33
CA LEU A 191 4.50 6.90 -1.08
C LEU A 191 3.94 8.28 -0.68
N LEU A 192 2.81 8.28 0.05
CA LEU A 192 2.14 9.50 0.52
C LEU A 192 3.15 10.44 1.20
N LYS A 193 3.29 11.63 0.64
CA LYS A 193 4.15 12.70 1.17
C LYS A 193 3.41 14.02 1.09
N PRO A 194 2.50 14.33 2.04
CA PRO A 194 1.74 15.56 2.03
C PRO A 194 2.67 16.76 2.08
N ARG A 195 2.38 17.80 1.30
CA ARG A 195 3.12 19.06 1.36
C ARG A 195 2.43 19.97 2.37
N THR A 196 2.99 20.10 3.55
CA THR A 196 2.69 21.22 4.44
C THR A 196 3.47 22.44 3.96
N ARG A 197 3.11 23.64 4.44
CA ARG A 197 3.95 24.83 4.23
C ARG A 197 5.39 24.53 4.67
N THR A 198 6.38 25.10 4.00
CA THR A 198 7.82 25.05 4.36
C THR A 198 8.13 25.60 5.76
N GLU A 199 7.13 26.05 6.50
CA GLU A 199 7.20 26.65 7.84
C GLU A 199 6.36 25.89 8.89
N ALA A 200 5.81 24.71 8.57
CA ALA A 200 5.14 23.89 9.59
C ALA A 200 6.18 23.52 10.67
N ARG A 201 5.86 23.84 11.93
CA ARG A 201 6.73 23.57 13.08
C ARG A 201 6.86 22.07 13.33
N PHE A 202 5.81 21.32 12.99
CA PHE A 202 5.78 19.87 13.08
C PHE A 202 5.02 19.30 11.89
N ALA A 203 5.63 18.33 11.22
CA ALA A 203 5.00 17.53 10.17
C ALA A 203 5.46 16.08 10.29
N ALA A 204 4.52 15.13 10.33
CA ALA A 204 4.79 13.70 10.33
C ALA A 204 3.77 12.96 9.45
N THR A 205 4.22 11.90 8.79
CA THR A 205 3.35 10.95 8.07
C THR A 205 3.58 9.56 8.65
N VAL A 206 2.50 8.94 9.10
CA VAL A 206 2.49 7.60 9.70
C VAL A 206 1.67 6.70 8.79
N PHE A 207 2.24 5.58 8.36
CA PHE A 207 1.50 4.52 7.68
C PHE A 207 1.13 3.48 8.74
N GLN A 208 -0.16 3.35 9.04
CA GLN A 208 -0.65 2.37 10.00
C GLN A 208 -1.17 1.16 9.23
N GLU A 209 -0.42 0.07 9.27
CA GLU A 209 -0.73 -1.17 8.55
C GLU A 209 -1.32 -2.19 9.52
N PHE A 210 -2.57 -2.61 9.32
CA PHE A 210 -3.21 -3.69 10.07
C PHE A 210 -3.03 -5.03 9.34
N GLY A 211 -2.41 -6.01 10.00
CA GLY A 211 -2.22 -7.32 9.41
C GLY A 211 -3.52 -8.10 9.25
N THR A 212 -3.64 -8.83 8.14
CA THR A 212 -4.84 -9.59 7.76
C THR A 212 -4.53 -11.07 7.58
N ARG A 213 -4.21 -11.48 6.35
CA ARG A 213 -3.81 -12.84 5.98
C ARG A 213 -2.30 -12.87 5.73
N PRO A 214 -1.67 -14.06 5.73
CA PRO A 214 -0.24 -14.17 5.42
C PRO A 214 0.12 -13.46 4.10
N GLY A 215 1.23 -12.72 4.08
CA GLY A 215 1.55 -11.81 2.97
C GLY A 215 1.58 -12.47 1.58
N PHE A 216 1.99 -13.73 1.49
CA PHE A 216 1.97 -14.49 0.23
C PHE A 216 0.55 -14.80 -0.25
N VAL A 217 -0.43 -14.97 0.65
CA VAL A 217 -1.86 -15.11 0.32
C VAL A 217 -2.40 -13.80 -0.22
N VAL A 218 -2.07 -12.68 0.44
CA VAL A 218 -2.46 -11.33 -0.01
C VAL A 218 -1.89 -11.04 -1.40
N LEU A 219 -0.60 -11.34 -1.61
CA LEU A 219 0.06 -11.17 -2.91
C LEU A 219 -0.57 -12.06 -3.99
N SER A 220 -0.86 -13.33 -3.68
CA SER A 220 -1.51 -14.25 -4.63
C SER A 220 -2.89 -13.74 -5.06
N ALA A 221 -3.67 -13.18 -4.13
CA ALA A 221 -4.96 -12.59 -4.42
C ALA A 221 -4.83 -11.33 -5.30
N LEU A 222 -3.84 -10.47 -5.04
CA LEU A 222 -3.54 -9.29 -5.86
C LEU A 222 -3.17 -9.68 -7.30
N VAL A 223 -2.28 -10.65 -7.45
CA VAL A 223 -1.85 -11.18 -8.75
C VAL A 223 -3.04 -11.76 -9.51
N ALA A 224 -3.83 -12.63 -8.86
CA ALA A 224 -4.94 -13.32 -9.51
C ALA A 224 -6.06 -12.36 -9.91
N GLU A 225 -6.41 -11.38 -9.06
CA GLU A 225 -7.40 -10.36 -9.40
C GLU A 225 -6.93 -9.49 -10.56
N ASN A 226 -5.68 -9.03 -10.54
CA ASN A 226 -5.12 -8.22 -11.62
C ASN A 226 -5.12 -8.97 -12.96
N ALA A 227 -4.66 -10.23 -12.97
CA ALA A 227 -4.70 -11.07 -14.17
C ALA A 227 -6.13 -11.26 -14.67
N ALA A 228 -7.08 -11.53 -13.78
CA ALA A 228 -8.49 -11.70 -14.15
C ALA A 228 -9.11 -10.41 -14.71
N PHE A 229 -8.74 -9.25 -14.18
CA PHE A 229 -9.19 -7.95 -14.70
C PHE A 229 -8.79 -7.75 -16.17
N HIS A 230 -7.58 -8.17 -16.53
CA HIS A 230 -7.05 -8.00 -17.90
C HIS A 230 -7.48 -9.12 -18.87
N GLN A 231 -7.61 -10.35 -18.39
CA GLN A 231 -7.69 -11.53 -19.27
C GLN A 231 -9.08 -12.15 -19.35
N THR A 232 -9.99 -11.82 -18.43
CA THR A 232 -11.34 -12.41 -18.40
C THR A 232 -12.41 -11.38 -18.76
N HIS A 233 -13.54 -11.86 -19.26
CA HIS A 233 -14.69 -10.99 -19.47
C HIS A 233 -15.17 -10.41 -18.13
N ARG A 234 -15.45 -9.10 -18.13
CA ARG A 234 -16.08 -8.44 -16.98
C ARG A 234 -17.37 -9.17 -16.61
N HIS A 235 -17.59 -9.32 -15.30
CA HIS A 235 -18.73 -10.07 -14.73
C HIS A 235 -18.75 -11.58 -14.99
N SER A 236 -17.70 -12.16 -15.61
CA SER A 236 -17.55 -13.61 -15.63
C SER A 236 -17.43 -14.19 -14.21
N VAL A 237 -17.63 -15.51 -14.08
CA VAL A 237 -17.47 -16.22 -12.80
C VAL A 237 -16.06 -16.01 -12.25
N ALA A 238 -15.02 -16.14 -13.09
CA ALA A 238 -13.63 -15.93 -12.70
C ALA A 238 -13.38 -14.49 -12.21
N HIS A 239 -13.80 -13.49 -12.98
CA HIS A 239 -13.68 -12.07 -12.61
C HIS A 239 -14.35 -11.78 -11.26
N THR A 240 -15.60 -12.23 -11.10
CA THR A 240 -16.39 -11.97 -9.89
C THR A 240 -15.81 -12.69 -8.68
N PHE A 241 -15.37 -13.95 -8.85
CA PHE A 241 -14.78 -14.75 -7.80
C PHE A 241 -13.46 -14.14 -7.31
N LEU A 242 -12.52 -13.83 -8.21
CA LEU A 242 -11.20 -13.34 -7.84
C LEU A 242 -11.24 -11.94 -7.22
N ARG A 243 -12.19 -11.10 -7.65
CA ARG A 243 -12.52 -9.85 -6.96
C ARG A 243 -12.96 -10.09 -5.50
N LYS A 244 -13.82 -11.08 -5.25
CA LYS A 244 -14.26 -11.42 -3.89
C LYS A 244 -13.13 -11.99 -3.05
N VAL A 245 -12.26 -12.81 -3.66
CA VAL A 245 -11.04 -13.33 -3.00
C VAL A 245 -10.15 -12.15 -2.57
N LEU A 246 -9.90 -11.18 -3.46
CA LEU A 246 -9.13 -9.99 -3.12
C LEU A 246 -9.73 -9.22 -1.93
N LEU A 247 -11.04 -8.99 -1.95
CA LEU A 247 -11.70 -8.30 -0.84
C LEU A 247 -11.53 -9.08 0.49
N SER A 248 -11.67 -10.41 0.45
CA SER A 248 -11.59 -11.25 1.65
C SER A 248 -10.21 -11.33 2.30
N VAL A 249 -9.14 -11.02 1.56
CA VAL A 249 -7.78 -10.98 2.14
C VAL A 249 -7.46 -9.65 2.81
N PHE A 250 -8.20 -8.58 2.49
CA PHE A 250 -8.05 -7.27 3.12
C PHE A 250 -9.10 -7.00 4.20
N LEU A 251 -10.30 -7.55 4.05
CA LEU A 251 -11.36 -7.50 5.06
C LEU A 251 -11.52 -8.88 5.71
N VAL A 252 -10.89 -9.04 6.88
CA VAL A 252 -11.07 -10.23 7.70
C VAL A 252 -12.44 -10.17 8.39
N ASP A 253 -13.38 -11.00 7.94
CA ASP A 253 -14.75 -11.03 8.46
C ASP A 253 -14.88 -11.84 9.76
N GLU A 254 -14.02 -11.53 10.72
CA GLU A 254 -14.00 -12.15 12.05
C GLU A 254 -14.13 -11.04 13.09
N THR A 255 -15.07 -11.20 14.04
CA THR A 255 -15.31 -10.20 15.09
C THR A 255 -14.05 -9.90 15.90
N ALA A 256 -13.25 -10.94 16.21
CA ALA A 256 -11.99 -10.78 16.93
C ALA A 256 -10.99 -9.86 16.21
N TRP A 257 -10.90 -9.96 14.88
CA TRP A 257 -10.03 -9.08 14.09
C TRP A 257 -10.55 -7.64 14.11
N LYS A 258 -11.86 -7.44 13.88
CA LYS A 258 -12.50 -6.12 13.90
C LYS A 258 -12.34 -5.43 15.26
N ASP A 259 -12.54 -6.16 16.35
CA ASP A 259 -12.36 -5.67 17.72
C ASP A 259 -10.89 -5.32 18.00
N SER A 260 -9.94 -6.11 17.49
CA SER A 260 -8.52 -5.81 17.62
C SER A 260 -8.12 -4.54 16.87
N VAL A 261 -8.57 -4.40 15.62
CA VAL A 261 -8.33 -3.20 14.79
C VAL A 261 -8.91 -1.96 15.45
N LEU A 262 -10.14 -2.02 15.96
CA LEU A 262 -10.79 -0.89 16.64
C LEU A 262 -10.06 -0.51 17.92
N ARG A 263 -9.75 -1.48 18.79
CA ARG A 263 -9.00 -1.21 20.04
C ARG A 263 -7.65 -0.59 19.75
N ARG A 264 -6.86 -1.20 18.85
CA ARG A 264 -5.55 -0.66 18.47
C ARG A 264 -5.65 0.67 17.74
N GLY A 265 -6.71 0.94 16.98
CA GLY A 265 -6.93 2.27 16.39
C GLY A 265 -7.16 3.35 17.46
N VAL A 266 -7.97 3.05 18.47
CA VAL A 266 -8.28 3.97 19.59
C VAL A 266 -7.07 4.18 20.48
N ASP A 267 -6.40 3.10 20.89
CA ASP A 267 -5.28 3.12 21.84
C ASP A 267 -4.03 3.84 21.28
N LEU A 268 -4.00 4.22 19.99
CA LEU A 268 -2.79 4.76 19.36
C LEU A 268 -2.55 6.23 19.75
N TYR A 269 -3.65 6.95 19.91
CA TYR A 269 -3.68 8.40 20.08
C TYR A 269 -4.51 8.83 21.30
N ALA A 270 -4.90 7.85 22.14
CA ALA A 270 -5.49 8.08 23.46
C ALA A 270 -4.39 8.41 24.48
#